data_AF-A0A951A0I5-F1
#
_entry.id   AF-A0A951A0I5-F1
#
_cell.length_a   1.000
_cell.length_b   1.000
_cell.length_c   1.000
_cell.angle_alpha   90.00
_cell.angle_beta   90.00
_cell.angle_gamma   90.00
#
_symmetry.space_group_name_H-M   'P 1'
#
loop_
_entity.id
_entity.type
_entity.pdbx_description
1 polymer ?
#
loop_
_entity_poly.entity_id
_entity_poly.type
_entity_poly.pdbx_seq_one_letter_code
_entity_poly.pdbx_strand_id
1 'polypeptide(L)'
;MMRLNRGRGIRGGVLAATLLSIAASAAPAEARITRVEIASVQSPTFDGLSFGAVGQYEKLVGRVYGEVDPKDPSHSLITDIALAPKNARGMVEYSSN
;
A
#
# COMPACT_ATOMS: atom_id res chain seq x y z
N MET A 1 -33.81 55.82 -5.69
CA MET A 1 -33.11 55.29 -6.88
C MET A 1 -31.86 54.56 -6.41
N MET A 2 -31.58 53.40 -7.01
CA MET A 2 -30.34 52.59 -6.98
C MET A 2 -30.06 51.66 -5.77
N ARG A 3 -29.54 50.47 -6.09
CA ARG A 3 -29.54 49.20 -5.34
C ARG A 3 -28.19 48.83 -4.70
N LEU A 4 -28.30 48.04 -3.62
CA LEU A 4 -27.55 46.83 -3.23
C LEU A 4 -26.18 46.55 -3.90
N ASN A 5 -25.10 46.35 -3.11
CA ASN A 5 -24.28 45.13 -3.21
C ASN A 5 -23.29 44.95 -2.02
N ARG A 6 -23.60 44.07 -1.07
CA ARG A 6 -22.61 43.45 -0.17
C ARG A 6 -22.88 41.95 -0.16
N GLY A 7 -22.02 41.17 -0.78
CA GLY A 7 -22.15 39.70 -0.70
C GLY A 7 -21.34 38.96 -1.74
N ARG A 8 -20.01 38.88 -1.59
CA ARG A 8 -19.18 38.00 -2.44
C ARG A 8 -17.87 37.50 -1.82
N GLY A 9 -17.74 37.45 -0.49
CA GLY A 9 -16.48 37.07 0.17
C GLY A 9 -16.43 35.68 0.82
N ILE A 10 -17.52 35.19 1.39
CA ILE A 10 -17.44 34.11 2.40
C ILE A 10 -17.61 32.71 1.80
N ARG A 11 -18.39 32.58 0.71
CA ARG A 11 -18.68 31.27 0.09
C ARG A 11 -17.48 30.65 -0.64
N GLY A 12 -16.61 31.48 -1.22
CA GLY A 12 -15.42 31.00 -1.94
C GLY A 12 -14.32 30.49 -1.01
N GLY A 13 -14.13 31.12 0.16
CA GLY A 13 -13.10 30.73 1.12
C GLY A 13 -13.40 29.38 1.81
N VAL A 14 -14.66 29.12 2.16
CA VAL A 14 -15.06 27.85 2.79
C VAL A 14 -14.93 26.68 1.81
N LEU A 15 -15.31 26.87 0.54
CA LEU A 15 -15.16 25.84 -0.51
C LEU A 15 -13.69 25.54 -0.82
N ALA A 16 -12.84 26.57 -0.91
CA ALA A 16 -11.41 26.38 -1.13
C ALA A 16 -10.74 25.66 0.06
N ALA A 17 -11.10 26.04 1.30
CA ALA A 17 -10.57 25.41 2.50
C ALA A 17 -10.99 23.94 2.63
N THR A 18 -12.25 23.59 2.30
CA THR A 18 -12.70 22.18 2.32
C THR A 18 -12.02 21.33 1.25
N LEU A 19 -11.80 21.86 0.04
CA LEU A 19 -11.08 21.16 -1.02
C LEU A 19 -9.60 20.91 -0.64
N LEU A 20 -8.95 21.88 0.01
CA LEU A 20 -7.56 21.73 0.47
C LEU A 20 -7.43 20.68 1.58
N SER A 21 -8.40 20.60 2.50
CA SER A 21 -8.39 19.60 3.58
C SER A 21 -8.58 18.17 3.08
N ILE A 22 -9.33 17.96 1.99
CA ILE A 22 -9.52 16.63 1.37
C ILE A 22 -8.26 16.16 0.62
N ALA A 23 -7.53 17.09 -0.02
CA ALA A 23 -6.29 16.74 -0.73
C ALA A 23 -5.14 16.35 0.22
N ALA A 24 -5.15 16.84 1.46
CA ALA A 24 -4.10 16.58 2.45
C ALA A 24 -4.24 15.23 3.18
N SER A 25 -5.34 14.49 3.00
CA SER A 25 -5.60 13.23 3.73
C SER A 25 -5.19 11.96 2.96
N ALA A 26 -4.30 12.06 1.97
CA ALA A 26 -3.79 10.87 1.30
C ALA A 26 -2.89 10.08 2.27
N ALA A 27 -3.41 8.97 2.81
CA ALA A 27 -2.61 8.03 3.58
C ALA A 27 -1.52 7.42 2.67
N PRO A 28 -0.31 7.15 3.19
CA PRO A 28 0.73 6.47 2.40
C PRO A 28 0.21 5.09 1.97
N ALA A 29 0.27 4.82 0.67
CA ALA A 29 0.02 3.50 0.13
C ALA A 29 1.25 2.63 0.40
N GLU A 30 1.14 1.75 1.39
CA GLU A 30 2.21 0.82 1.77
C GLU A 30 1.85 -0.57 1.22
N ALA A 31 2.56 -1.01 0.19
CA ALA A 31 2.54 -2.41 -0.22
C ALA A 31 3.20 -3.23 0.89
N ARG A 32 2.44 -4.11 1.53
CA ARG A 32 2.91 -4.83 2.73
C ARG A 32 2.71 -6.33 2.61
N ILE A 33 3.69 -7.08 3.11
CA ILE A 33 3.51 -8.49 3.45
C ILE A 33 2.67 -8.55 4.71
N THR A 34 1.51 -9.20 4.61
CA THR A 34 0.58 -9.38 5.73
C THR A 34 0.79 -10.69 6.46
N ARG A 35 1.38 -11.69 5.78
CA ARG A 35 1.60 -13.02 6.35
C ARG A 35 2.72 -13.75 5.61
N VAL A 36 3.53 -14.48 6.36
CA VAL A 36 4.51 -15.42 5.82
C VAL A 36 4.17 -16.81 6.35
N GLU A 37 3.95 -17.76 5.44
CA GLU A 37 3.79 -19.18 5.77
C GLU A 37 5.10 -19.89 5.44
N ILE A 38 5.78 -20.42 6.45
CA ILE A 38 6.97 -21.26 6.25
C ILE A 38 6.50 -22.70 6.08
N ALA A 39 6.72 -23.26 4.90
CA ALA A 39 6.37 -24.64 4.57
C ALA A 39 7.48 -25.63 4.98
N SER A 40 8.75 -25.24 4.83
CA SER A 40 9.87 -26.05 5.31
C SER A 40 11.10 -25.21 5.67
N VAL A 41 11.91 -25.79 6.56
CA VAL A 41 13.21 -25.24 6.98
C VAL A 41 14.26 -26.30 6.71
N GLN A 42 15.32 -25.93 5.99
CA GLN A 42 16.50 -26.75 5.80
C GLN A 42 17.64 -26.14 6.61
N SER A 43 18.11 -26.87 7.63
CA SER A 43 19.14 -26.41 8.55
C SER A 43 20.14 -27.54 8.87
N PRO A 44 21.45 -27.35 8.60
CA PRO A 44 21.99 -26.27 7.77
C PRO A 44 21.66 -26.48 6.28
N THR A 45 21.53 -25.40 5.53
CA THR A 45 21.49 -25.47 4.06
C THR A 45 22.91 -25.54 3.46
N PHE A 46 23.01 -25.75 2.16
CA PHE A 46 24.28 -25.76 1.41
C PHE A 46 25.31 -26.76 1.97
N ASP A 47 24.88 -27.97 2.30
CA ASP A 47 25.72 -29.04 2.87
C ASP A 47 26.52 -28.63 4.12
N GLY A 48 26.03 -27.62 4.88
CA GLY A 48 26.70 -27.13 6.07
C GLY A 48 27.84 -26.14 5.81
N LEU A 49 27.93 -25.57 4.60
CA LEU A 49 28.91 -24.52 4.28
C LEU A 49 28.76 -23.30 5.20
N SER A 50 29.89 -22.86 5.77
CA SER A 50 29.98 -21.62 6.56
C SER A 50 30.49 -20.46 5.72
N PHE A 51 29.89 -19.28 5.92
CA PHE A 51 30.22 -18.06 5.18
C PHE A 51 30.95 -17.06 6.08
N GLY A 52 32.28 -17.12 6.05
CA GLY A 52 33.15 -16.24 6.84
C GLY A 52 32.81 -16.29 8.34
N ALA A 53 32.75 -15.13 8.98
CA ALA A 53 32.42 -15.01 10.40
C ALA A 53 30.92 -15.17 10.73
N VAL A 54 30.03 -15.18 9.72
CA VAL A 54 28.57 -15.27 9.93
C VAL A 54 28.13 -16.72 10.22
N GLY A 55 28.83 -17.71 9.67
CA GLY A 55 28.56 -19.13 9.91
C GLY A 55 27.63 -19.76 8.88
N GLN A 56 26.90 -20.79 9.30
CA GLN A 56 25.99 -21.57 8.45
C GLN A 56 24.63 -20.87 8.31
N TYR A 57 23.95 -21.13 7.19
CA TYR A 57 22.61 -20.60 6.94
C TYR A 57 21.53 -21.67 7.04
N GLU A 58 20.30 -21.19 7.20
CA GLU A 58 19.09 -21.96 7.00
C GLU A 58 18.39 -21.51 5.70
N LYS A 59 17.75 -22.45 5.02
CA LYS A 59 16.88 -22.14 3.89
C LYS A 59 15.43 -22.31 4.30
N LEU A 60 14.66 -21.22 4.21
CA LEU A 60 13.21 -21.21 4.41
C LEU A 60 12.52 -21.32 3.05
N VAL A 61 11.57 -22.25 2.93
CA VAL A 61 10.69 -22.37 1.75
C VAL A 61 9.27 -22.14 2.21
N GLY A 62 8.51 -21.32 1.50
CA GLY A 62 7.20 -20.91 1.97
C GLY A 62 6.43 -20.06 0.97
N ARG A 63 5.34 -19.46 1.44
CA ARG A 63 4.51 -18.52 0.69
C ARG A 63 4.35 -17.23 1.46
N VAL A 64 4.50 -16.12 0.77
CA VAL A 64 4.20 -14.79 1.29
C VAL A 64 2.85 -14.31 0.78
N TYR A 65 2.12 -13.61 1.63
CA TYR A 65 0.84 -12.98 1.30
C TYR A 65 0.99 -11.49 1.55
N GLY A 66 0.43 -10.69 0.67
CA GLY A 66 0.50 -9.24 0.77
C GLY A 66 -0.73 -8.53 0.25
N GLU A 67 -0.71 -7.23 0.42
CA GLU A 67 -1.78 -6.31 0.04
C GLU A 67 -1.19 -5.10 -0.69
N VAL A 68 -1.87 -4.65 -1.73
CA VAL A 68 -1.53 -3.42 -2.46
C VAL A 68 -2.75 -2.50 -2.58
N ASP A 69 -2.51 -1.18 -2.55
CA ASP A 69 -3.56 -0.20 -2.78
C ASP A 69 -3.79 -0.07 -4.30
N PRO A 70 -5.00 -0.39 -4.81
CA PRO A 70 -5.30 -0.22 -6.23
C PRO A 70 -5.36 1.25 -6.68
N LYS A 71 -5.37 2.22 -5.74
CA LYS A 71 -5.39 3.66 -6.01
C LYS A 71 -4.00 4.30 -5.98
N ASP A 72 -2.97 3.56 -5.61
CA ASP A 72 -1.60 4.06 -5.62
C ASP A 72 -1.16 4.33 -7.08
N PRO A 73 -0.72 5.56 -7.42
CA PRO A 73 -0.18 5.86 -8.73
C PRO A 73 0.97 4.93 -9.16
N SER A 74 1.74 4.41 -8.21
CA SER A 74 2.83 3.45 -8.44
C SER A 74 2.33 2.11 -9.00
N HIS A 75 1.07 1.77 -8.75
CA HIS A 75 0.43 0.55 -9.24
C HIS A 75 -0.44 0.78 -10.50
N SER A 76 -0.45 2.00 -11.07
CA SER A 76 -1.27 2.35 -12.23
C SER A 76 -0.98 1.53 -13.50
N LEU A 77 0.22 0.92 -13.58
CA LEU A 77 0.60 0.04 -14.68
C LEU A 77 0.10 -1.40 -14.53
N ILE A 78 -0.43 -1.78 -13.36
CA ILE A 78 -0.98 -3.11 -13.15
C ILE A 78 -2.36 -3.16 -13.81
N THR A 79 -2.44 -3.89 -14.93
CA THR A 79 -3.68 -4.07 -15.68
C THR A 79 -4.80 -4.57 -14.77
N ASP A 80 -5.97 -3.96 -14.91
CA ASP A 80 -7.20 -4.30 -14.18
C ASP A 80 -7.11 -4.24 -12.65
N ILE A 81 -6.06 -3.64 -12.06
CA ILE A 81 -5.92 -3.54 -10.60
C ILE A 81 -7.12 -2.83 -9.95
N ALA A 82 -7.71 -1.86 -10.64
CA ALA A 82 -8.90 -1.15 -10.18
C ALA A 82 -10.15 -2.05 -10.12
N LEU A 83 -10.20 -3.10 -10.95
CA LEU A 83 -11.28 -4.07 -11.10
C LEU A 83 -11.13 -5.29 -10.19
N ALA A 84 -9.93 -5.52 -9.64
CA ALA A 84 -9.66 -6.65 -8.78
C ALA A 84 -10.54 -6.64 -7.50
N PRO A 85 -10.93 -7.82 -6.97
CA PRO A 85 -11.59 -7.92 -5.68
C PRO A 85 -10.76 -7.26 -4.58
N LYS A 86 -11.44 -6.57 -3.66
CA LYS A 86 -10.82 -5.84 -2.56
C LYS A 86 -11.29 -6.40 -1.23
N ASN A 87 -10.40 -6.49 -0.26
CA ASN A 87 -10.77 -6.89 1.10
C ASN A 87 -11.49 -5.76 1.84
N ALA A 88 -11.87 -5.99 3.10
CA ALA A 88 -12.60 -5.02 3.93
C ALA A 88 -11.85 -3.69 4.12
N ARG A 89 -10.53 -3.64 3.87
CA ARG A 89 -9.70 -2.43 3.93
C ARG A 89 -9.60 -1.69 2.59
N GLY A 90 -10.21 -2.23 1.53
CA GLY A 90 -10.14 -1.67 0.18
C GLY A 90 -8.86 -2.04 -0.59
N MET A 91 -8.06 -2.97 -0.06
CA MET A 91 -6.79 -3.41 -0.65
C MET A 91 -6.99 -4.64 -1.54
N VAL A 92 -6.15 -4.78 -2.57
CA VAL A 92 -6.08 -6.00 -3.39
C VAL A 92 -5.09 -6.97 -2.75
N GLU A 93 -5.53 -8.19 -2.47
CA GLU A 93 -4.71 -9.24 -1.85
C GLU A 93 -3.95 -10.05 -2.91
N TYR A 94 -2.71 -10.44 -2.60
CA TYR A 94 -1.87 -11.27 -3.47
C TYR A 94 -1.03 -12.27 -2.67
N SER A 95 -0.45 -13.25 -3.38
CA SER A 95 0.51 -14.20 -2.80
C SER A 95 1.68 -14.50 -3.75
N SER A 96 2.86 -14.83 -3.21
CA SER A 96 4.07 -15.24 -3.96
C SER A 96 4.79 -16.40 -3.24
N ASN A 97 5.53 -17.23 -3.99
CA ASN A 97 6.38 -18.31 -3.44
C ASN A 97 7.87 -18.00 -3.65
#